data_AF-A0A152A8A3-F1
#
_entry.id   AF-A0A152A8A3-F1
#
_cell.length_a   1.000
_cell.length_b   1.000
_cell.length_c   1.000
_cell.angle_alpha   90.00
_cell.angle_beta   90.00
_cell.angle_gamma   90.00
#
_symmetry.space_group_name_H-M   'P 1'
#
loop_
_entity.id
_entity.type
_entity.pdbx_description
1 polymer ?
#
loop_
_entity_poly.entity_id
_entity_poly.type
_entity_poly.pdbx_seq_one_letter_code
_entity_poly.pdbx_strand_id
1 'polypeptide(L)'
;MTTPNPPLAKAVFVKVDALKPSTSGHNLVLKVMSTKVVLDRNGNDKKEMISEAVVGDETGTVILTVKNEQNDVVQPGNTVVIRNGIIKVFNGFMRLYVNIWGNIKMAPQPADFTVNTENDLSAVEYELKYTQ
;
A
#
# COMPACT_ATOMS: atom_id res chain seq x y z
N MET A 1 -22.74 9.53 -33.76
CA MET A 1 -23.45 9.08 -32.54
C MET A 1 -22.41 8.46 -31.63
N THR A 2 -22.02 9.15 -30.55
CA THR A 2 -21.04 8.65 -29.59
C THR A 2 -21.72 7.69 -28.64
N THR A 3 -21.27 6.44 -28.57
CA THR A 3 -21.76 5.46 -27.60
C THR A 3 -21.48 5.97 -26.18
N PRO A 4 -22.45 5.90 -25.25
CA PRO A 4 -22.21 6.28 -23.87
C PRO A 4 -21.19 5.31 -23.26
N ASN A 5 -20.19 5.87 -22.58
CA ASN A 5 -19.17 5.09 -21.89
C ASN A 5 -19.86 4.17 -20.86
N PRO A 6 -19.54 2.87 -20.79
CA PRO A 6 -20.19 1.97 -19.84
C PRO A 6 -20.01 2.48 -18.40
N PRO A 7 -21.01 2.28 -17.52
CA PRO A 7 -20.93 2.71 -16.14
C PRO A 7 -19.70 2.08 -15.48
N LEU A 8 -18.87 2.92 -14.85
CA LEU A 8 -17.68 2.46 -14.13
C LEU A 8 -18.10 1.49 -13.03
N ALA A 9 -17.56 0.27 -13.06
CA ALA A 9 -17.79 -0.73 -12.03
C ALA A 9 -17.36 -0.20 -10.66
N LYS A 10 -18.11 -0.55 -9.60
CA LYS A 10 -17.73 -0.20 -8.23
C LYS A 10 -16.38 -0.83 -7.91
N ALA A 11 -15.49 -0.05 -7.28
CA ALA A 11 -14.18 -0.55 -6.88
C ALA A 11 -14.35 -1.71 -5.88
N VAL A 12 -13.72 -2.85 -6.18
CA VAL A 12 -13.65 -3.99 -5.27
C VAL A 12 -12.44 -3.81 -4.36
N PHE A 13 -12.67 -3.90 -3.06
CA PHE A 13 -11.64 -3.85 -2.04
C PHE A 13 -11.29 -5.26 -1.59
N VAL A 14 -9.99 -5.53 -1.47
CA VAL A 14 -9.45 -6.79 -0.96
C VAL A 14 -8.95 -6.59 0.47
N LYS A 15 -8.63 -7.69 1.13
CA LYS A 15 -8.04 -7.71 2.48
C LYS A 15 -6.55 -7.97 2.42
N VAL A 16 -5.84 -7.62 3.48
CA VAL A 16 -4.39 -7.80 3.56
C VAL A 16 -4.00 -9.27 3.41
N ASP A 17 -4.67 -10.20 4.08
CA ASP A 17 -4.39 -11.64 4.00
C ASP A 17 -4.51 -12.26 2.58
N ALA A 18 -5.27 -11.63 1.70
CA ALA A 18 -5.47 -12.05 0.32
C ALA A 18 -4.33 -11.61 -0.62
N LEU A 19 -3.41 -10.77 -0.15
CA LEU A 19 -2.29 -10.26 -0.93
C LEU A 19 -1.29 -11.39 -1.20
N LYS A 20 -0.78 -11.43 -2.44
CA LYS A 20 0.21 -12.41 -2.88
C LYS A 20 1.40 -11.71 -3.52
N PRO A 21 2.61 -12.28 -3.45
CA PRO A 21 3.77 -11.76 -4.16
C PRO A 21 3.47 -11.49 -5.64
N SER A 22 4.02 -10.40 -6.17
CA SER A 22 3.94 -10.04 -7.60
C SER A 22 2.53 -9.80 -8.16
N THR A 23 1.52 -9.61 -7.31
CA THR A 23 0.15 -9.25 -7.73
C THR A 23 -0.06 -7.74 -7.74
N SER A 24 -1.02 -7.26 -8.54
CA SER A 24 -1.31 -5.84 -8.73
C SER A 24 -2.80 -5.55 -8.84
N GLY A 25 -3.18 -4.28 -8.84
CA GLY A 25 -4.59 -3.86 -8.98
C GLY A 25 -5.39 -3.85 -7.68
N HIS A 26 -4.70 -3.91 -6.53
CA HIS A 26 -5.36 -4.00 -5.23
C HIS A 26 -5.95 -2.67 -4.80
N ASN A 27 -7.19 -2.68 -4.33
CA ASN A 27 -7.74 -1.55 -3.60
C ASN A 27 -7.89 -1.97 -2.13
N LEU A 28 -7.36 -1.16 -1.22
CA LEU A 28 -7.24 -1.49 0.20
C LEU A 28 -7.69 -0.29 1.05
N VAL A 29 -8.25 -0.58 2.22
CA VAL A 29 -8.49 0.41 3.27
C VAL A 29 -7.69 -0.05 4.49
N LEU A 30 -6.70 0.74 4.90
CA LEU A 30 -5.73 0.32 5.90
C LEU A 30 -5.57 1.38 6.98
N LYS A 31 -5.37 0.96 8.23
CA LYS A 31 -4.88 1.83 9.30
C LYS A 31 -3.36 1.89 9.27
N VAL A 32 -2.81 3.08 9.47
CA VAL A 32 -1.37 3.32 9.58
C VAL A 32 -0.95 3.18 11.03
N MET A 33 -0.10 2.20 11.31
CA MET A 33 0.36 1.89 12.67
C MET A 33 1.63 2.68 13.02
N SER A 34 2.60 2.69 12.11
CA SER A 34 3.88 3.38 12.30
C SER A 34 4.46 3.79 10.96
N THR A 35 5.37 4.77 10.99
CA THR A 35 6.07 5.30 9.82
C THR A 35 7.52 5.57 10.18
N LYS A 36 8.44 5.19 9.30
CA LYS A 36 9.87 5.42 9.47
C LYS A 36 10.47 5.93 8.17
N VAL A 37 11.08 7.11 8.20
CA VAL A 37 11.81 7.65 7.05
C VAL A 37 13.08 6.80 6.84
N VAL A 38 13.23 6.26 5.63
CA VAL A 38 14.38 5.42 5.24
C VAL A 38 15.31 6.12 4.27
N LEU A 39 14.81 7.12 3.53
CA LEU A 39 15.59 8.00 2.69
C LEU A 39 15.01 9.41 2.79
N ASP A 40 15.87 10.38 3.09
CA ASP A 40 15.54 11.79 2.95
C ASP A 40 16.70 12.46 2.25
N ARG A 41 16.50 12.75 0.96
CA ARG A 41 17.48 13.43 0.13
C ARG A 41 16.87 14.73 -0.35
N ASN A 42 17.41 15.84 0.16
CA ASN A 42 17.05 17.18 -0.27
C ASN A 42 18.20 17.78 -1.08
N GLY A 43 18.18 17.57 -2.40
CA GLY A 43 19.13 18.18 -3.33
C GLY A 43 18.56 19.41 -4.03
N ASN A 44 19.42 20.23 -4.66
CA ASN A 44 19.03 21.48 -5.32
C ASN A 44 17.93 21.33 -6.39
N ASP A 45 17.78 20.15 -7.02
CA ASP A 45 16.82 19.92 -8.12
C ASP A 45 15.79 18.82 -7.86
N LYS A 46 15.98 17.97 -6.84
CA LYS A 46 15.06 16.85 -6.53
C LYS A 46 15.00 16.58 -5.03
N LYS A 47 13.80 16.72 -4.47
CA LYS A 47 13.43 16.20 -3.15
C LYS A 47 12.98 14.75 -3.34
N GLU A 48 13.65 13.82 -2.68
CA GLU A 48 13.27 12.42 -2.62
C GLU A 48 13.13 12.02 -1.15
N MET A 49 11.90 11.72 -0.75
CA MET A 49 11.59 11.27 0.60
C MET A 49 10.91 9.91 0.50
N ILE A 50 11.53 8.88 1.07
CA ILE A 50 10.95 7.54 1.14
C ILE A 50 10.81 7.16 2.61
N SER A 51 9.63 6.72 2.99
CA SER A 51 9.39 6.08 4.29
C SER A 51 8.82 4.69 4.11
N GLU A 52 9.05 3.85 5.12
CA GLU A 52 8.36 2.58 5.29
C GLU A 52 7.30 2.75 6.38
N ALA A 53 6.08 2.35 6.07
CA ALA A 53 4.95 2.41 6.99
C ALA A 53 4.41 1.01 7.25
N VAL A 54 4.19 0.67 8.52
CA VAL A 54 3.42 -0.53 8.88
C VAL A 54 1.94 -0.16 8.76
N VAL A 55 1.24 -0.82 7.84
CA VAL A 55 -0.17 -0.60 7.57
C VAL A 55 -0.92 -1.94 7.64
N GLY A 56 -2.20 -1.91 8.03
CA GLY A 56 -2.96 -3.15 8.14
C GLY A 56 -4.46 -2.98 8.28
N ASP A 57 -5.14 -4.10 8.22
CA ASP A 57 -6.56 -4.26 8.50
C ASP A 57 -6.79 -5.40 9.52
N GLU A 58 -8.04 -5.80 9.74
CA GLU A 58 -8.36 -6.88 10.67
C GLU A 58 -7.79 -8.26 10.28
N THR A 59 -7.27 -8.41 9.06
CA THR A 59 -6.74 -9.67 8.54
C THR A 59 -5.23 -9.77 8.64
N GLY A 60 -4.52 -8.64 8.70
CA GLY A 60 -3.06 -8.64 8.86
C GLY A 60 -2.41 -7.28 8.63
N THR A 61 -1.08 -7.28 8.66
CA THR A 61 -0.22 -6.14 8.37
C THR A 61 0.70 -6.39 7.18
N VAL A 62 1.13 -5.29 6.55
CA VAL A 62 2.12 -5.27 5.48
C VAL A 62 2.90 -3.97 5.54
N ILE A 63 4.19 -4.01 5.21
CA ILE A 63 4.98 -2.78 5.00
C ILE A 63 4.61 -2.13 3.66
N LEU A 64 4.20 -0.86 3.73
CA LEU A 64 3.99 0.03 2.60
C LEU A 64 5.23 0.91 2.41
N THR A 65 5.77 0.95 1.19
CA THR A 65 6.75 1.97 0.81
C THR A 65 6.02 3.23 0.35
N VAL A 66 6.28 4.34 1.05
CA VAL A 66 5.62 5.64 0.87
C VAL A 66 6.62 6.62 0.26
N LYS A 67 6.23 7.31 -0.81
CA LYS A 67 7.11 8.24 -1.53
C LYS A 67 6.58 9.66 -1.52
N ASN A 68 7.48 10.62 -1.29
CA ASN A 68 7.26 12.05 -1.48
C ASN A 68 5.95 12.52 -0.81
N GLU A 69 5.02 13.08 -1.58
CA GLU A 69 3.75 13.67 -1.12
C GLU A 69 2.81 12.63 -0.47
N GLN A 70 3.03 11.33 -0.70
CA GLN A 70 2.25 10.29 -0.01
C GLN A 70 2.49 10.32 1.50
N ASN A 71 3.64 10.81 1.95
CA ASN A 71 3.94 10.95 3.37
C ASN A 71 2.96 11.91 4.05
N ASP A 72 2.35 12.86 3.34
CA ASP A 72 1.41 13.81 3.95
C ASP A 72 0.13 13.12 4.46
N VAL A 73 -0.24 11.98 3.86
CA VAL A 73 -1.45 11.22 4.24
C VAL A 73 -1.13 9.94 5.02
N VAL A 74 0.03 9.34 4.78
CA VAL A 74 0.46 8.13 5.52
C VAL A 74 1.15 8.55 6.80
N GLN A 75 0.34 8.85 7.81
CA GLN A 75 0.78 9.22 9.15
C GLN A 75 0.17 8.27 10.18
N PRO A 76 0.89 7.91 11.27
CA PRO A 76 0.36 7.01 12.30
C PRO A 76 -1.01 7.46 12.82
N GLY A 77 -1.93 6.51 12.97
CA GLY A 77 -3.32 6.77 13.38
C GLY A 77 -4.28 7.08 12.22
N ASN A 78 -3.79 7.48 11.05
CA ASN A 78 -4.65 7.71 9.90
C ASN A 78 -5.21 6.39 9.35
N THR A 79 -6.42 6.49 8.77
CA THR A 79 -6.93 5.47 7.85
C THR A 79 -6.71 5.95 6.43
N VAL A 80 -6.10 5.13 5.59
CA VAL A 80 -5.79 5.45 4.20
C VAL A 80 -6.50 4.48 3.25
N VAL A 81 -6.90 5.02 2.10
CA VAL A 81 -7.46 4.27 0.99
C VAL A 81 -6.42 4.23 -0.11
N ILE A 82 -5.97 3.02 -0.46
CA ILE A 82 -5.06 2.77 -1.56
C ILE A 82 -5.88 2.27 -2.75
N ARG A 83 -5.65 2.83 -3.93
CA ARG A 83 -6.18 2.31 -5.19
C ARG A 83 -5.07 1.91 -6.13
N ASN A 84 -5.25 0.77 -6.78
CA ASN A 84 -4.28 0.18 -7.69
C ASN A 84 -2.89 0.01 -7.01
N GLY A 85 -2.89 -0.64 -5.85
CA GLY A 85 -1.68 -1.10 -5.17
C GLY A 85 -1.03 -2.27 -5.89
N ILE A 86 0.28 -2.39 -5.74
CA ILE A 86 1.09 -3.49 -6.27
C ILE A 86 1.97 -4.07 -5.18
N ILE A 87 2.08 -5.39 -5.17
CA ILE A 87 3.00 -6.13 -4.30
C ILE A 87 4.28 -6.38 -5.07
N LYS A 88 5.41 -5.93 -4.51
CA LYS A 88 6.74 -6.29 -5.00
C LYS A 88 7.51 -7.00 -3.90
N VAL A 89 8.39 -7.92 -4.28
CA VAL A 89 9.30 -8.57 -3.36
C VAL A 89 10.60 -7.77 -3.33
N PHE A 90 11.02 -7.36 -2.14
CA PHE A 90 12.26 -6.66 -1.86
C PHE A 90 13.05 -7.45 -0.84
N ASN A 91 14.26 -7.90 -1.21
CA ASN A 91 15.12 -8.77 -0.39
C ASN A 91 14.39 -10.01 0.17
N GLY A 92 13.58 -10.67 -0.65
CA GLY A 92 12.80 -11.85 -0.23
C GLY A 92 11.49 -11.54 0.49
N PHE A 93 11.23 -10.29 0.88
CA PHE A 93 10.02 -9.93 1.62
C PHE A 93 9.07 -9.09 0.78
N MET A 94 7.76 -9.32 0.90
CA MET A 94 6.80 -8.50 0.17
C MET A 94 6.67 -7.09 0.75
N ARG A 95 6.45 -6.13 -0.14
CA ARG A 95 6.21 -4.71 0.15
C ARG A 95 5.07 -4.23 -0.73
N LEU A 96 4.15 -3.49 -0.12
CA LEU A 96 3.07 -2.81 -0.84
C LEU A 96 3.60 -1.49 -1.40
N TYR A 97 3.22 -1.18 -2.63
CA TYR A 97 3.48 0.10 -3.29
C TYR A 97 2.19 0.61 -3.91
N VAL A 98 2.11 1.93 -4.07
CA VAL A 98 1.13 2.54 -4.98
C VAL A 98 1.67 2.47 -6.41
N ASN A 99 0.89 1.93 -7.34
CA ASN A 99 1.27 1.89 -8.76
C ASN A 99 1.31 3.31 -9.36
N ILE A 100 1.95 3.50 -10.52
CA ILE A 100 2.05 4.81 -11.20
C ILE A 100 0.69 5.37 -11.64
N TRP A 101 -0.29 4.50 -11.89
CA TRP A 101 -1.70 4.89 -12.14
C TRP A 101 -2.57 4.77 -10.88
N GLY A 102 -1.95 4.46 -9.74
CA GLY A 102 -2.62 4.34 -8.45
C GLY A 102 -2.61 5.65 -7.67
N ASN A 103 -3.32 5.64 -6.55
CA ASN A 103 -3.26 6.73 -5.59
C ASN A 103 -3.44 6.22 -4.17
N ILE A 104 -3.07 7.07 -3.22
CA ILE A 104 -3.33 6.91 -1.80
C ILE A 104 -3.95 8.19 -1.29
N LYS A 105 -5.01 8.06 -0.51
CA LYS A 105 -5.74 9.19 0.08
C LYS A 105 -6.11 8.87 1.51
N MET A 106 -6.27 9.91 2.33
CA MET A 106 -6.92 9.75 3.62
C MET A 106 -8.37 9.29 3.41
N ALA A 107 -8.83 8.33 4.21
CA ALA A 107 -10.22 7.90 4.20
C ALA A 107 -11.13 9.03 4.71
N PRO A 108 -12.36 9.15 4.18
CA PRO A 108 -13.31 10.17 4.64
C PRO A 108 -13.77 9.95 6.08
N GLN A 109 -13.69 8.70 6.56
CA GLN A 109 -14.00 8.32 7.93
C GLN A 109 -12.90 7.37 8.44
N PRO A 110 -12.52 7.46 9.72
CA PRO A 110 -11.64 6.48 10.34
C PRO A 110 -12.24 5.07 10.25
N ALA A 111 -11.39 4.08 10.01
CA ALA A 111 -11.83 2.69 10.07
C ALA A 111 -12.19 2.27 11.51
N ASP A 112 -13.24 1.47 11.62
CA ASP A 112 -13.73 0.87 12.88
C ASP A 112 -12.82 -0.29 13.35
N PHE A 113 -12.26 -1.06 12.42
CA PHE A 113 -11.61 -2.32 12.73
C PHE A 113 -10.34 -2.20 13.58
N THR A 114 -10.04 -3.23 14.38
CA THR A 114 -8.74 -3.41 15.03
C THR A 114 -7.78 -4.12 14.09
N VAL A 115 -6.57 -3.59 13.90
CA VAL A 115 -5.56 -4.20 13.04
C VAL A 115 -5.05 -5.49 13.67
N ASN A 116 -4.99 -6.56 12.88
CA ASN A 116 -4.34 -7.80 13.29
C ASN A 116 -2.82 -7.69 13.10
N THR A 117 -2.09 -7.43 14.18
CA THR A 117 -0.63 -7.29 14.17
C THR A 117 0.12 -8.63 14.27
N GLU A 118 -0.58 -9.74 14.51
CA GLU A 118 0.03 -11.07 14.60
C GLU A 118 0.31 -11.68 13.21
N ASN A 119 -0.45 -11.24 12.19
CA ASN A 119 -0.29 -11.70 10.81
C ASN A 119 0.45 -10.66 9.96
N ASP A 120 1.78 -10.63 10.06
CA ASP A 120 2.63 -9.76 9.23
C ASP A 120 3.07 -10.45 7.94
N LEU A 121 2.41 -10.13 6.83
CA LEU A 121 2.72 -10.68 5.51
C LEU A 121 4.08 -10.23 4.99
N SER A 122 4.61 -9.12 5.49
CA SER A 122 5.89 -8.56 5.09
C SER A 122 7.08 -9.09 5.88
N ALA A 123 6.82 -9.92 6.91
CA ALA A 123 7.81 -10.72 7.62
C ALA A 123 7.99 -12.13 7.03
N VAL A 124 7.12 -12.54 6.10
CA VAL A 124 7.23 -13.83 5.40
C VAL A 124 8.26 -13.72 4.28
N GLU A 125 9.22 -14.64 4.28
CA GLU A 125 10.24 -14.76 3.23
C GLU A 125 9.70 -15.57 2.05
N TYR A 126 9.88 -15.05 0.84
CA TYR A 126 9.46 -15.64 -0.41
C TYR A 126 10.66 -15.88 -1.31
N GLU A 127 10.78 -17.12 -1.79
CA GLU A 127 11.74 -17.49 -2.82
C GLU A 127 11.20 -17.11 -4.20
N LEU A 128 11.92 -16.24 -4.92
CA LEU A 128 11.62 -15.94 -6.31
C LEU A 128 12.02 -17.12 -7.19
N LYS A 129 11.05 -17.99 -7.50
CA LYS A 129 11.24 -19.07 -8.48
C LYS A 129 11.11 -18.51 -9.89
N TYR A 130 12.24 -18.31 -10.57
CA TYR A 130 12.25 -18.09 -12.01
C TYR A 130 11.82 -19.39 -12.70
N THR A 131 10.66 -19.38 -13.35
CA THR A 131 10.28 -20.50 -14.23
C THR A 131 11.08 -20.32 -15.53
N GLN A 132 11.84 -21.35 -15.93
CA GLN A 132 12.65 -21.37 -17.16
C GLN A 132 11.79 -21.38 -18.41
#